data_AF-A0A8C9R7N5-F1
#
_entry.id   AF-A0A8C9R7N5-F1
#
_cell.length_a   1.000
_cell.length_b   1.000
_cell.length_c   1.000
_cell.angle_alpha   90.00
_cell.angle_beta   90.00
_cell.angle_gamma   90.00
#
_symmetry.space_group_name_H-M   'P 1'
#
loop_
_entity.id
_entity.type
_entity.pdbx_description
1 polymer ?
#
loop_
_entity_poly.entity_id
_entity_poly.type
_entity_poly.pdbx_seq_one_letter_code
_entity_poly.pdbx_strand_id
1 'polypeptide(L)'
;MNYAETYTTGLGGQKGCSFRSRTRAVANVFSCREASVPIASFLPPGTCPLLEAPPNGRRLGKARGAGHEVHFVCEPGYELLGPETRVCLHSLSWSGQQPRCRSEYVDDCASAPCLNGGACVDAVNQFICSCPKSWTGATCQTAMINTSSTAATPSPPSPFTRPATCAQVQGVTRCSCEAGFSIAGRDSTSCTDIDECSLFHAGRAGRLCLHACVNTPGGYRCTCPDGYNLARDGRNCKDVDECADMRHDCTREQLCVNTFGAFRCVLVDCPRIRNATYAKTSPTRCERNPCPVDNKGCLKAPNSVSHRFLSVVSKVSAPLPLFRMSVARRLGDTLRFGLLGARGQHLFAVRRSDRQTGELLLTRPVEGPATLEVDLEMTELERGTTLGRYVTKFTLFVSQYEF
;
A
#
# COMPACT_ATOMS: atom_id res chain seq x y z
N MET A 1 2.52 3.84 -48.23
CA MET A 1 1.43 2.90 -48.59
C MET A 1 1.69 1.63 -47.83
N ASN A 2 1.02 1.46 -46.69
CA ASN A 2 1.26 0.32 -45.81
C ASN A 2 0.51 -0.90 -46.35
N TYR A 3 1.27 -1.97 -46.49
CA TYR A 3 0.79 -3.34 -46.64
C TYR A 3 -0.01 -3.75 -45.39
N ALA A 4 -1.13 -4.42 -45.64
CA ALA A 4 -1.94 -5.10 -44.65
C ALA A 4 -1.39 -6.51 -44.41
N GLU A 5 -1.37 -6.95 -43.16
CA GLU A 5 -1.43 -8.38 -42.83
C GLU A 5 -2.47 -8.62 -41.73
N THR A 6 -3.25 -9.65 -42.00
CA THR A 6 -4.55 -10.04 -41.45
C THR A 6 -4.39 -10.95 -40.22
N TYR A 7 -5.25 -10.78 -39.21
CA TYR A 7 -5.59 -11.86 -38.28
C TYR A 7 -7.10 -12.13 -38.36
N THR A 8 -7.45 -13.37 -38.69
CA THR A 8 -8.79 -13.92 -38.83
C THR A 8 -9.41 -14.20 -37.46
N THR A 9 -10.58 -13.60 -37.19
CA THR A 9 -11.50 -14.06 -36.15
C THR A 9 -12.50 -15.03 -36.77
N GLY A 10 -12.46 -16.30 -36.34
CA GLY A 10 -13.52 -17.25 -36.59
C GLY A 10 -14.56 -17.16 -35.48
N LEU A 11 -15.70 -16.52 -35.75
CA LEU A 11 -16.96 -16.81 -35.08
C LEU A 11 -18.10 -16.65 -36.10
N GLY A 12 -18.79 -17.77 -36.33
CA GLY A 12 -19.98 -17.82 -37.17
C GLY A 12 -21.14 -17.02 -36.57
N GLY A 13 -21.70 -16.15 -37.40
CA GLY A 13 -23.11 -15.77 -37.52
C GLY A 13 -23.93 -15.51 -36.26
N GLN A 14 -24.36 -14.26 -36.11
CA GLN A 14 -25.79 -13.93 -35.98
C GLN A 14 -26.07 -12.50 -36.50
N LYS A 15 -27.12 -12.40 -37.31
CA LYS A 15 -27.54 -11.25 -38.13
C LYS A 15 -28.14 -10.14 -37.27
N GLY A 16 -27.90 -8.86 -37.62
CA GLY A 16 -28.71 -7.79 -37.00
C GLY A 16 -28.32 -6.31 -37.16
N CYS A 17 -27.46 -5.88 -38.09
CA CYS A 17 -27.30 -4.44 -38.38
C CYS A 17 -27.15 -4.20 -39.89
N SER A 18 -28.01 -3.35 -40.47
CA SER A 18 -27.92 -2.91 -41.86
C SER A 18 -27.14 -1.61 -41.94
N PHE A 19 -26.07 -1.59 -42.75
CA PHE A 19 -25.27 -0.40 -43.03
C PHE A 19 -25.84 0.33 -44.26
N ARG A 20 -26.19 1.60 -44.14
CA ARG A 20 -26.50 2.45 -45.31
C ARG A 20 -25.53 3.64 -45.33
N SER A 21 -24.59 3.60 -46.28
CA SER A 21 -23.64 4.68 -46.53
C SER A 21 -24.25 5.70 -47.50
N ARG A 22 -24.34 6.97 -47.08
CA ARG A 22 -24.28 8.13 -47.99
C ARG A 22 -23.45 9.25 -47.36
N THR A 23 -22.30 9.48 -47.99
CA THR A 23 -21.52 10.72 -48.14
C THR A 23 -21.62 11.87 -47.13
N ARG A 24 -20.40 12.21 -46.63
CA ARG A 24 -19.85 13.51 -46.18
C ARG A 24 -20.56 14.29 -45.07
N ALA A 25 -19.81 14.35 -43.96
CA ALA A 25 -19.82 15.35 -42.89
C ALA A 25 -20.96 15.27 -41.87
N VAL A 26 -20.54 15.38 -40.60
CA VAL A 26 -21.31 15.63 -39.36
C VAL A 26 -21.78 14.39 -38.57
N ALA A 27 -21.25 14.33 -37.34
CA ALA A 27 -21.69 13.63 -36.12
C ALA A 27 -22.12 12.15 -36.21
N ASN A 28 -21.33 11.27 -35.59
CA ASN A 28 -21.75 9.91 -35.25
C ASN A 28 -22.86 9.97 -34.19
N VAL A 29 -24.12 9.77 -34.59
CA VAL A 29 -25.23 9.48 -33.67
C VAL A 29 -25.59 8.00 -33.82
N PHE A 30 -25.28 7.21 -32.80
CA PHE A 30 -25.80 5.85 -32.67
C PHE A 30 -27.22 5.92 -32.13
N SER A 31 -28.19 5.36 -32.84
CA SER A 31 -29.51 5.04 -32.28
C SER A 31 -29.70 3.54 -32.35
N CYS A 32 -29.66 2.88 -31.19
CA CYS A 32 -30.13 1.50 -31.03
C CYS A 32 -31.34 1.57 -30.10
N ARG A 33 -32.49 1.04 -30.57
CA ARG A 33 -33.67 0.84 -29.72
C ARG A 33 -33.37 -0.21 -28.66
N GLU A 34 -33.87 0.07 -27.46
CA GLU A 34 -33.80 -0.74 -26.26
C GLU A 34 -34.16 -2.22 -26.53
N ALA A 35 -33.23 -3.10 -26.19
CA ALA A 35 -33.53 -4.47 -25.84
C ALA A 35 -32.83 -4.74 -24.52
N SER A 36 -33.61 -4.76 -23.45
CA SER A 36 -33.22 -5.17 -22.11
C SER A 36 -32.80 -6.64 -22.12
N VAL A 37 -31.48 -6.89 -22.17
CA VAL A 37 -30.88 -8.21 -21.96
C VAL A 37 -30.29 -8.24 -20.55
N PRO A 38 -30.61 -9.23 -19.70
CA PRO A 38 -30.04 -9.32 -18.37
C PRO A 38 -28.53 -9.57 -18.48
N ILE A 39 -27.75 -8.77 -17.75
CA ILE A 39 -26.30 -8.89 -17.64
C ILE A 39 -26.00 -10.20 -16.89
N ALA A 40 -25.94 -11.31 -17.60
CA ALA A 40 -25.23 -12.48 -17.14
C ALA A 40 -23.73 -12.21 -17.35
N SER A 41 -23.04 -12.08 -16.22
CA SER A 41 -21.61 -11.79 -16.07
C SER A 41 -20.72 -12.69 -16.92
N PHE A 42 -20.15 -12.18 -18.00
CA PHE A 42 -18.93 -12.74 -18.58
C PHE A 42 -17.76 -12.45 -17.62
N LEU A 43 -17.45 -13.40 -16.72
CA LEU A 43 -16.20 -13.37 -15.96
C LEU A 43 -15.04 -13.76 -16.89
N PRO A 44 -13.98 -12.95 -17.02
CA PRO A 44 -12.77 -13.39 -17.72
C PRO A 44 -12.13 -14.57 -16.95
N PRO A 45 -11.59 -15.57 -17.65
CA PRO A 45 -11.05 -16.78 -17.01
C PRO A 45 -9.95 -16.43 -15.99
N GLY A 46 -10.03 -17.01 -14.80
CA GLY A 46 -9.03 -16.83 -13.73
C GLY A 46 -9.26 -15.63 -12.80
N THR A 47 -10.48 -15.08 -12.72
CA THR A 47 -10.80 -13.98 -11.78
C THR A 47 -11.95 -14.31 -10.83
N CYS A 48 -11.87 -13.82 -9.60
CA CYS A 48 -12.93 -13.89 -8.61
C CYS A 48 -14.16 -13.04 -9.00
N PRO A 49 -15.36 -13.36 -8.46
CA PRO A 49 -16.58 -12.59 -8.69
C PRO A 49 -16.43 -11.10 -8.37
N LEU A 50 -17.22 -10.23 -8.99
CA LEU A 50 -17.23 -8.81 -8.64
C LEU A 50 -17.84 -8.63 -7.23
N LEU A 51 -17.14 -7.93 -6.33
CA LEU A 51 -17.70 -7.52 -5.03
C LEU A 51 -18.18 -6.09 -5.10
N GLU A 52 -19.42 -5.81 -4.73
CA GLU A 52 -19.88 -4.42 -4.61
C GLU A 52 -19.34 -3.76 -3.34
N ALA A 53 -19.30 -2.43 -3.33
CA ALA A 53 -19.05 -1.69 -2.10
C ALA A 53 -20.24 -1.86 -1.15
N PRO A 54 -20.02 -1.99 0.17
CA PRO A 54 -21.13 -1.96 1.12
C PRO A 54 -21.84 -0.60 1.07
N PRO A 55 -23.16 -0.55 1.36
CA PRO A 55 -23.88 0.72 1.51
C PRO A 55 -23.18 1.63 2.52
N ASN A 56 -23.07 2.93 2.24
CA ASN A 56 -22.32 3.90 3.05
C ASN A 56 -20.83 3.51 3.24
N GLY A 57 -20.26 2.87 2.22
CA GLY A 57 -18.85 2.48 2.19
C GLY A 57 -18.30 2.40 0.77
N ARG A 58 -16.99 2.15 0.69
CA ARG A 58 -16.20 2.16 -0.53
C ARG A 58 -15.35 0.90 -0.60
N ARG A 59 -15.27 0.30 -1.79
CA ARG A 59 -14.33 -0.79 -2.10
C ARG A 59 -13.10 -0.20 -2.79
N LEU A 60 -11.93 -0.40 -2.20
CA LEU A 60 -10.63 -0.05 -2.75
C LEU A 60 -9.99 -1.29 -3.40
N GLY A 61 -9.45 -1.11 -4.60
CA GLY A 61 -8.94 -2.21 -5.43
C GLY A 61 -9.91 -2.62 -6.56
N LYS A 62 -9.34 -2.86 -7.75
CA LYS A 62 -10.08 -3.27 -8.97
C LYS A 62 -9.64 -4.63 -9.52
N ALA A 63 -8.51 -5.14 -9.05
CA ALA A 63 -7.96 -6.42 -9.49
C ALA A 63 -8.74 -7.57 -8.85
N ARG A 64 -8.94 -8.64 -9.62
CA ARG A 64 -9.75 -9.82 -9.22
C ARG A 64 -9.03 -11.14 -9.46
N GLY A 65 -7.74 -11.13 -9.79
CA GLY A 65 -6.97 -12.36 -9.98
C GLY A 65 -6.65 -13.06 -8.65
N ALA A 66 -6.32 -14.35 -8.68
CA ALA A 66 -5.89 -15.08 -7.48
C ALA A 66 -4.68 -14.39 -6.82
N GLY A 67 -4.73 -14.25 -5.49
CA GLY A 67 -3.74 -13.54 -4.67
C GLY A 67 -3.95 -12.03 -4.55
N HIS A 68 -4.87 -11.42 -5.32
CA HIS A 68 -5.17 -10.00 -5.19
C HIS A 68 -6.14 -9.74 -4.02
N GLU A 69 -5.94 -8.59 -3.37
CA GLU A 69 -6.74 -8.15 -2.23
C GLU A 69 -7.64 -6.95 -2.59
N VAL A 70 -8.77 -6.85 -1.93
CA VAL A 70 -9.66 -5.67 -1.95
C VAL A 70 -9.95 -5.24 -0.52
N HIS A 71 -9.89 -3.93 -0.28
CA HIS A 71 -10.12 -3.34 1.03
C HIS A 71 -11.46 -2.61 1.06
N PHE A 72 -12.13 -2.65 2.19
CA PHE A 72 -13.41 -1.98 2.39
C PHE A 72 -13.26 -0.91 3.47
N VAL A 73 -13.76 0.29 3.17
CA VAL A 73 -13.70 1.43 4.08
C VAL A 73 -15.10 2.04 4.14
N CYS A 74 -15.57 2.39 5.33
CA CYS A 74 -16.86 3.05 5.48
C CYS A 74 -16.75 4.57 5.32
N GLU A 75 -17.86 5.20 4.94
CA GLU A 75 -17.97 6.65 4.95
C GLU A 75 -17.95 7.18 6.40
N PRO A 76 -17.57 8.45 6.64
CA PRO A 76 -17.54 9.01 7.99
C PRO A 76 -18.88 8.86 8.73
N GLY A 77 -18.84 8.41 9.99
CA GLY A 77 -20.03 8.13 10.81
C GLY A 77 -20.59 6.71 10.68
N TYR A 78 -19.87 5.83 9.97
CA TYR A 78 -20.19 4.41 9.85
C TYR A 78 -18.97 3.54 10.20
N GLU A 79 -19.20 2.49 10.97
CA GLU A 79 -18.19 1.50 11.35
C GLU A 79 -18.26 0.26 10.46
N LEU A 80 -17.10 -0.28 10.08
CA LEU A 80 -16.99 -1.48 9.25
C LEU A 80 -17.18 -2.75 10.09
N LEU A 81 -18.20 -3.53 9.78
CA LEU A 81 -18.45 -4.83 10.39
C LEU A 81 -18.07 -5.95 9.43
N GLY A 82 -17.11 -6.76 9.84
CA GLY A 82 -16.58 -7.87 9.06
C GLY A 82 -15.13 -7.64 8.65
N PRO A 83 -14.59 -8.47 7.75
CA PRO A 83 -13.20 -8.39 7.36
C PRO A 83 -12.93 -7.13 6.52
N GLU A 84 -11.97 -6.31 6.95
CA GLU A 84 -11.52 -5.11 6.23
C GLU A 84 -10.95 -5.44 4.85
N THR A 85 -10.30 -6.59 4.74
CA THR A 85 -9.62 -7.04 3.53
C THR A 85 -10.17 -8.39 3.08
N ARG A 86 -10.38 -8.54 1.77
CA ARG A 86 -10.72 -9.82 1.15
C ARG A 86 -9.68 -10.19 0.11
N VAL A 87 -9.26 -11.45 0.11
CA VAL A 87 -8.25 -12.00 -0.80
C VAL A 87 -8.92 -12.94 -1.78
N CYS A 88 -8.62 -12.81 -3.06
CA CYS A 88 -9.08 -13.77 -4.07
C CYS A 88 -8.25 -15.06 -3.95
N LEU A 89 -8.87 -16.16 -3.54
CA LEU A 89 -8.18 -17.44 -3.35
C LEU A 89 -7.90 -18.13 -4.69
N HIS A 90 -6.98 -19.10 -4.68
CA HIS A 90 -6.69 -19.96 -5.84
C HIS A 90 -7.93 -20.78 -6.29
N SER A 91 -8.91 -20.97 -5.41
CA SER A 91 -10.23 -21.54 -5.71
C SER A 91 -11.18 -20.59 -6.46
N LEU A 92 -10.72 -19.38 -6.82
CA LEU A 92 -11.49 -18.32 -7.47
C LEU A 92 -12.70 -17.84 -6.65
N SER A 93 -12.57 -17.90 -5.33
CA SER A 93 -13.53 -17.38 -4.36
C SER A 93 -12.86 -16.37 -3.43
N TRP A 94 -13.59 -15.33 -3.01
CA TRP A 94 -13.09 -14.38 -2.03
C TRP A 94 -13.04 -14.98 -0.62
N SER A 95 -11.97 -14.71 0.12
CA SER A 95 -11.85 -15.10 1.53
C SER A 95 -12.87 -14.35 2.40
N GLY A 96 -13.33 -14.97 3.49
CA GLY A 96 -14.23 -14.32 4.47
C GLY A 96 -15.64 -14.01 3.96
N GLN A 97 -16.35 -13.13 4.68
CA GLN A 97 -17.70 -12.67 4.33
C GLN A 97 -17.66 -11.20 3.84
N GLN A 98 -18.71 -10.75 3.16
CA GLN A 98 -18.81 -9.35 2.72
C GLN A 98 -18.99 -8.45 3.95
N PRO A 99 -18.11 -7.45 4.17
CA PRO A 99 -18.28 -6.53 5.28
C PRO A 99 -19.42 -5.55 5.01
N ARG A 100 -20.01 -5.00 6.07
CA ARG A 100 -21.11 -4.03 6.01
C ARG A 100 -20.77 -2.80 6.85
N CYS A 101 -21.17 -1.62 6.40
CA CYS A 101 -21.02 -0.40 7.16
C CYS A 101 -22.28 -0.18 8.00
N ARG A 102 -22.13 -0.10 9.32
CA ARG A 102 -23.23 0.20 10.25
C ARG A 102 -23.04 1.62 10.76
N SER A 103 -24.13 2.39 10.78
CA SER A 103 -24.13 3.73 11.37
C SER A 103 -23.68 3.65 12.82
N GLU A 104 -22.81 4.56 13.26
CA GLU A 104 -22.44 4.71 14.67
C GLU A 104 -23.60 5.25 15.54
N TYR A 105 -24.74 5.61 14.91
CA TYR A 105 -25.94 6.17 15.53
C TYR A 105 -27.18 5.27 15.42
N VAL A 106 -27.01 3.94 15.37
CA VAL A 106 -28.16 3.03 15.48
C VAL A 106 -28.66 3.08 16.92
N ASP A 107 -29.88 3.57 17.13
CA ASP A 107 -30.57 3.49 18.41
C ASP A 107 -30.90 2.01 18.69
N ASP A 108 -30.00 1.33 19.39
CA ASP A 108 -30.11 -0.09 19.72
C ASP A 108 -31.28 -0.34 20.71
N CYS A 109 -31.83 0.72 21.30
CA CYS A 109 -32.99 0.69 22.18
C CYS A 109 -34.34 0.79 21.46
N ALA A 110 -34.37 1.11 20.16
CA ALA A 110 -35.61 1.25 19.39
C ALA A 110 -36.46 -0.04 19.35
N SER A 111 -35.83 -1.21 19.53
CA SER A 111 -36.51 -2.51 19.59
C SER A 111 -37.05 -2.88 20.98
N ALA A 112 -36.89 -2.00 21.97
CA ALA A 112 -37.20 -2.24 23.38
C ALA A 112 -36.66 -3.59 23.91
N PRO A 113 -35.35 -3.86 23.80
CA PRO A 113 -34.78 -5.18 24.08
C PRO A 113 -34.74 -5.56 25.57
N CYS A 114 -34.90 -4.60 26.49
CA CYS A 114 -34.86 -4.82 27.93
C CYS A 114 -36.21 -5.32 28.47
N LEU A 115 -36.19 -6.48 29.13
CA LEU A 115 -37.36 -7.13 29.70
C LEU A 115 -37.58 -6.73 31.17
N ASN A 116 -38.75 -7.09 31.71
CA ASN A 116 -39.07 -6.97 33.15
C ASN A 116 -38.85 -5.56 33.75
N GLY A 117 -39.14 -4.52 32.97
CA GLY A 117 -39.02 -3.12 33.42
C GLY A 117 -37.59 -2.58 33.44
N GLY A 118 -36.64 -3.24 32.78
CA GLY A 118 -35.28 -2.72 32.58
C GLY A 118 -35.27 -1.47 31.69
N ALA A 119 -34.48 -0.47 32.08
CA ALA A 119 -34.30 0.74 31.27
C ALA A 119 -33.20 0.50 30.23
N CYS A 120 -33.53 0.71 28.96
CA CYS A 120 -32.57 0.58 27.86
C CYS A 120 -31.76 1.88 27.73
N VAL A 121 -30.45 1.75 27.67
CA VAL A 121 -29.51 2.83 27.38
C VAL A 121 -28.78 2.51 26.09
N ASP A 122 -28.88 3.42 25.13
CA ASP A 122 -28.17 3.34 23.86
C ASP A 122 -26.66 3.49 24.11
N ALA A 123 -25.85 2.59 23.55
CA ALA A 123 -24.41 2.60 23.71
C ALA A 123 -23.72 2.18 22.40
N VAL A 124 -22.43 2.49 22.28
CA VAL A 124 -21.68 2.19 21.06
C VAL A 124 -21.58 0.67 20.88
N ASN A 125 -22.14 0.16 19.77
CA ASN A 125 -22.15 -1.25 19.35
C ASN A 125 -23.02 -2.23 20.18
N GLN A 126 -23.86 -1.75 21.09
CA GLN A 126 -24.78 -2.58 21.90
C GLN A 126 -25.79 -1.72 22.66
N PHE A 127 -26.93 -2.28 23.04
CA PHE A 127 -27.78 -1.70 24.08
C PHE A 127 -27.33 -2.18 25.47
N ILE A 128 -27.46 -1.32 26.48
CA ILE A 128 -27.22 -1.68 27.89
C ILE A 128 -28.56 -1.64 28.62
N CYS A 129 -28.98 -2.77 29.19
CA CYS A 129 -30.16 -2.84 30.04
C CYS A 129 -29.80 -2.60 31.51
N SER A 130 -30.33 -1.52 32.08
CA SER A 130 -30.30 -1.28 33.52
C SER A 130 -31.44 -2.04 34.18
N CYS A 131 -31.13 -3.18 34.80
CA CYS A 131 -32.13 -4.08 35.39
C CYS A 131 -32.60 -3.64 36.79
N PRO A 132 -33.89 -3.82 37.12
CA PRO A 132 -34.37 -3.65 38.48
C PRO A 132 -33.72 -4.65 39.44
N LYS A 133 -33.72 -4.32 40.74
CA LYS A 133 -33.02 -5.05 41.84
C LYS A 133 -33.29 -6.56 41.92
N SER A 134 -34.34 -7.07 41.27
CA SER A 134 -34.73 -8.48 41.28
C SER A 134 -34.45 -9.22 39.95
N TRP A 135 -33.79 -8.58 38.98
CA TRP A 135 -33.56 -9.12 37.64
C TRP A 135 -32.11 -8.92 37.18
N THR A 136 -31.63 -9.81 36.31
CA THR A 136 -30.27 -9.84 35.77
C THR A 136 -30.22 -10.48 34.39
N GLY A 137 -29.03 -10.47 33.78
CA GLY A 137 -28.80 -10.87 32.39
C GLY A 137 -28.80 -9.69 31.42
N ALA A 138 -28.28 -9.90 30.21
CA ALA A 138 -28.07 -8.86 29.20
C ALA A 138 -29.35 -8.10 28.79
N THR A 139 -30.52 -8.73 28.93
CA THR A 139 -31.84 -8.12 28.67
C THR A 139 -32.74 -8.14 29.90
N CYS A 140 -32.20 -8.31 31.12
CA CYS A 140 -32.98 -8.48 32.36
C CYS A 140 -33.93 -9.69 32.36
N GLN A 141 -33.56 -10.75 31.63
CA GLN A 141 -34.37 -11.95 31.43
C GLN A 141 -34.36 -12.92 32.63
N THR A 142 -33.41 -12.78 33.56
CA THR A 142 -33.20 -13.75 34.65
C THR A 142 -33.61 -13.17 35.99
N ALA A 143 -34.47 -13.85 36.74
CA ALA A 143 -34.83 -13.41 38.09
C ALA A 143 -33.70 -13.74 39.07
N MET A 144 -33.24 -12.75 39.85
CA MET A 144 -32.31 -12.98 40.95
C MET A 144 -33.10 -13.52 42.15
N ILE A 145 -33.14 -14.85 42.28
CA ILE A 145 -33.68 -15.52 43.47
C ILE A 145 -32.66 -15.30 44.59
N ASN A 146 -33.08 -14.59 45.64
CA ASN A 146 -32.20 -14.12 46.70
C ASN A 146 -31.67 -15.30 47.53
N THR A 147 -30.49 -15.80 47.17
CA THR A 147 -29.66 -16.64 48.04
C THR A 147 -28.26 -16.04 48.11
N SER A 148 -28.05 -15.26 49.16
CA SER A 148 -26.78 -15.05 49.87
C SER A 148 -25.50 -15.00 49.02
N SER A 149 -25.12 -13.77 48.67
CA SER A 149 -23.75 -13.23 48.70
C SER A 149 -22.60 -14.24 48.73
N THR A 150 -22.14 -14.68 47.56
CA THR A 150 -20.72 -15.00 47.38
C THR A 150 -20.04 -13.75 46.82
N ALA A 151 -19.19 -13.14 47.64
CA ALA A 151 -18.34 -12.03 47.26
C ALA A 151 -17.61 -12.37 45.95
N ALA A 152 -17.82 -11.57 44.92
CA ALA A 152 -16.95 -11.57 43.75
C ALA A 152 -15.53 -11.31 44.27
N THR A 153 -14.65 -12.29 44.10
CA THR A 153 -13.21 -12.08 44.23
C THR A 153 -12.84 -10.86 43.39
N PRO A 154 -12.22 -9.81 43.97
CA PRO A 154 -11.89 -8.61 43.20
C PRO A 154 -10.93 -9.03 42.08
N SER A 155 -11.37 -8.81 40.83
CA SER A 155 -10.45 -8.81 39.70
C SER A 155 -9.33 -7.81 40.00
N PRO A 156 -8.07 -8.12 39.67
CA PRO A 156 -6.98 -7.17 39.88
C PRO A 156 -7.34 -5.81 39.25
N PRO A 157 -7.03 -4.69 39.91
CA PRO A 157 -7.35 -3.37 39.38
C PRO A 157 -6.75 -3.22 37.97
N SER A 158 -7.54 -2.70 37.03
CA SER A 158 -7.07 -2.43 35.68
C SER A 158 -5.87 -1.47 35.73
N PRO A 159 -4.75 -1.77 35.04
CA PRO A 159 -3.57 -0.90 35.05
C PRO A 159 -3.83 0.49 34.47
N PHE A 160 -4.98 0.68 33.80
CA PHE A 160 -5.43 1.94 33.20
C PHE A 160 -6.32 2.77 34.14
N THR A 161 -6.43 2.40 35.42
CA THR A 161 -7.24 3.14 36.41
C THR A 161 -6.45 3.35 37.69
N ARG A 162 -6.42 4.58 38.17
CA ARG A 162 -5.66 4.99 39.37
C ARG A 162 -6.51 5.91 40.25
N PRO A 163 -6.30 5.93 41.58
CA PRO A 163 -7.06 6.81 42.46
C PRO A 163 -6.69 8.29 42.24
N ALA A 164 -7.68 9.19 42.33
CA ALA A 164 -7.45 10.62 42.25
C ALA A 164 -6.89 11.18 43.57
N THR A 165 -6.01 12.17 43.48
CA THR A 165 -5.51 12.89 44.66
C THR A 165 -6.40 14.10 44.91
N CYS A 166 -7.17 14.10 46.00
CA CYS A 166 -8.11 15.17 46.33
C CYS A 166 -7.62 15.99 47.52
N ALA A 167 -7.64 17.32 47.37
CA ALA A 167 -7.31 18.27 48.43
C ALA A 167 -8.41 19.32 48.59
N GLN A 168 -8.61 19.80 49.80
CA GLN A 168 -9.51 20.93 50.09
C GLN A 168 -8.79 22.25 49.77
N VAL A 169 -9.32 23.00 48.81
CA VAL A 169 -8.78 24.32 48.44
C VAL A 169 -9.92 25.33 48.56
N GLN A 170 -9.82 26.26 49.52
CA GLN A 170 -10.80 27.33 49.74
C GLN A 170 -12.26 26.84 49.93
N GLY A 171 -12.45 25.70 50.62
CA GLY A 171 -13.78 25.12 50.89
C GLY A 171 -14.38 24.31 49.73
N VAL A 172 -13.64 24.10 48.65
CA VAL A 172 -14.02 23.25 47.51
C VAL A 172 -13.09 22.04 47.43
N THR A 173 -13.65 20.84 47.32
CA THR A 173 -12.86 19.61 47.06
C THR A 173 -12.34 19.66 45.63
N ARG A 174 -11.01 19.74 45.46
CA ARG A 174 -10.36 19.68 44.15
C ARG A 174 -9.58 18.39 44.04
N CYS A 175 -9.98 17.54 43.09
CA CYS A 175 -9.27 16.31 42.75
C CYS A 175 -8.40 16.52 41.51
N SER A 176 -7.22 15.91 41.51
CA SER A 176 -6.27 15.94 40.40
C SER A 176 -5.75 14.53 40.13
N CYS A 177 -5.51 14.25 38.85
CA CYS A 177 -4.89 13.02 38.38
C CYS A 177 -3.40 13.25 38.09
N GLU A 178 -2.61 12.17 38.13
CA GLU A 178 -1.24 12.20 37.61
C GLU A 178 -1.23 12.48 36.10
N ALA A 179 -0.09 12.93 35.58
CA ALA A 179 0.08 13.18 34.15
C ALA A 179 -0.25 11.91 33.34
N GLY A 180 -0.96 12.09 32.21
CA GLY A 180 -1.44 10.96 31.39
C GLY A 180 -2.76 10.34 31.87
N PHE A 181 -3.38 10.86 32.93
CA PHE A 181 -4.68 10.39 33.41
C PHE A 181 -5.70 11.55 33.49
N SER A 182 -6.98 11.22 33.29
CA SER A 182 -8.11 12.15 33.36
C SER A 182 -9.14 11.68 34.40
N ILE A 183 -9.88 12.62 34.98
CA ILE A 183 -10.88 12.31 36.01
C ILE A 183 -12.04 11.51 35.38
N ALA A 184 -12.28 10.32 35.92
CA ALA A 184 -13.33 9.42 35.49
C ALA A 184 -14.63 9.67 36.29
N GLY A 185 -15.62 10.27 35.64
CA GLY A 185 -16.97 10.41 36.19
C GLY A 185 -17.20 11.59 37.16
N ARG A 186 -18.46 11.77 37.58
CA ARG A 186 -18.91 12.92 38.39
C ARG A 186 -18.35 12.93 39.81
N ASP A 187 -18.03 11.77 40.37
CA ASP A 187 -17.60 11.64 41.77
C ASP A 187 -16.13 12.06 41.98
N SER A 188 -15.39 12.30 40.89
CA SER A 188 -14.01 12.84 40.90
C SER A 188 -12.96 12.04 41.68
N THR A 189 -13.26 10.80 42.09
CA THR A 189 -12.41 9.95 42.94
C THR A 189 -11.49 9.00 42.17
N SER A 190 -11.77 8.77 40.89
CA SER A 190 -11.02 7.84 40.05
C SER A 190 -10.44 8.56 38.84
N CYS A 191 -9.25 8.15 38.43
CA CYS A 191 -8.56 8.62 37.25
C CYS A 191 -8.47 7.48 36.23
N THR A 192 -8.93 7.73 35.01
CA THR A 192 -8.77 6.82 33.87
C THR A 192 -7.64 7.32 32.98
N ASP A 193 -6.86 6.38 32.51
CA ASP A 193 -5.79 6.62 31.56
C ASP A 193 -6.29 7.38 30.33
N ILE A 194 -5.49 8.34 29.88
CA ILE A 194 -5.76 9.06 28.64
C ILE A 194 -5.15 8.22 27.53
N ASP A 195 -5.99 7.53 26.76
CA ASP A 195 -5.51 6.80 25.61
C ASP A 195 -5.11 7.78 24.49
N GLU A 196 -3.83 8.17 24.45
CA GLU A 196 -3.33 9.08 23.43
C GLU A 196 -3.39 8.45 22.03
N CYS A 197 -3.29 7.13 21.94
CA CYS A 197 -3.43 6.45 20.66
C CYS A 197 -4.84 6.66 20.10
N SER A 198 -5.87 6.47 20.90
CA SER A 198 -7.26 6.72 20.51
C SER A 198 -7.54 8.20 20.23
N LEU A 199 -6.95 9.12 20.99
CA LEU A 199 -7.17 10.56 20.78
C LEU A 199 -6.54 11.09 19.48
N PHE A 200 -5.33 10.63 19.14
CA PHE A 200 -4.57 11.18 18.02
C PHE A 200 -4.64 10.32 16.74
N HIS A 201 -4.72 8.99 16.82
CA HIS A 201 -4.88 8.15 15.62
C HIS A 201 -6.31 8.14 15.05
N ALA A 202 -7.32 8.55 15.82
CA ALA A 202 -8.72 8.64 15.36
C ALA A 202 -9.13 10.04 14.81
N GLY A 203 -8.17 10.89 14.42
CA GLY A 203 -8.45 12.01 13.51
C GLY A 203 -8.86 13.36 14.10
N ARG A 204 -8.50 13.69 15.35
CA ARG A 204 -8.72 15.06 15.89
C ARG A 204 -7.49 15.96 15.96
N ALA A 205 -6.26 15.42 15.89
CA ALA A 205 -5.04 16.23 15.97
C ALA A 205 -3.78 15.56 15.37
N GLY A 206 -3.74 15.31 14.05
CA GLY A 206 -2.53 14.85 13.38
C GLY A 206 -2.03 13.45 13.79
N ARG A 207 -0.89 13.02 13.23
CA ARG A 207 -0.33 11.67 13.41
C ARG A 207 0.68 11.66 14.58
N LEU A 208 0.36 10.97 15.68
CA LEU A 208 1.19 10.91 16.90
C LEU A 208 2.46 10.08 16.71
N CYS A 209 2.30 8.87 16.16
CA CYS A 209 3.38 7.96 15.81
C CYS A 209 3.46 7.80 14.29
N LEU A 210 4.67 7.75 13.73
CA LEU A 210 4.84 7.49 12.30
C LEU A 210 4.26 6.14 11.90
N HIS A 211 4.27 5.13 12.76
CA HIS A 211 3.60 3.86 12.47
C HIS A 211 2.58 3.45 13.53
N ALA A 212 2.89 2.50 14.40
CA ALA A 212 1.95 1.97 15.38
C ALA A 212 2.11 2.70 16.72
N CYS A 213 0.98 3.00 17.36
CA CYS A 213 0.92 3.54 18.71
C CYS A 213 0.42 2.47 19.67
N VAL A 214 1.11 2.31 20.80
CA VAL A 214 0.71 1.40 21.86
C VAL A 214 0.44 2.22 23.11
N ASN A 215 -0.81 2.19 23.57
CA ASN A 215 -1.21 2.86 24.79
C ASN A 215 -0.56 2.18 26.00
N THR A 216 -0.12 2.98 26.96
CA THR A 216 0.50 2.53 28.21
C THR A 216 -0.09 3.28 29.40
N PRO A 217 -0.08 2.73 30.61
CA PRO A 217 -0.53 3.48 31.77
C PRO A 217 0.25 4.79 31.94
N GLY A 218 -0.44 5.93 31.83
CA GLY A 218 0.10 7.28 31.95
C GLY A 218 0.79 7.83 30.70
N GLY A 219 0.64 7.19 29.54
CA GLY A 219 1.25 7.67 28.31
C GLY A 219 1.17 6.69 27.15
N TYR A 220 2.00 6.89 26.13
CA TYR A 220 2.06 5.98 24.99
C TYR A 220 3.50 5.72 24.57
N ARG A 221 3.69 4.67 23.77
CA ARG A 221 4.93 4.47 23.02
C ARG A 221 4.65 4.18 21.56
N CYS A 222 5.50 4.72 20.70
CA CYS A 222 5.47 4.39 19.29
C CYS A 222 6.31 3.14 19.02
N THR A 223 5.83 2.32 18.10
CA THR A 223 6.52 1.12 17.63
C THR A 223 6.63 1.14 16.12
N CYS A 224 7.75 0.62 15.61
CA CYS A 224 8.06 0.58 14.19
C CYS A 224 7.89 -0.83 13.64
N PRO A 225 7.57 -0.98 12.34
CA PRO A 225 7.56 -2.28 11.69
C PRO A 225 8.92 -2.96 11.73
N ASP A 226 8.94 -4.27 11.45
CA ASP A 226 10.17 -5.02 11.26
C ASP A 226 11.06 -4.36 10.19
N GLY A 227 12.37 -4.35 10.42
CA GLY A 227 13.34 -3.65 9.56
C GLY A 227 13.51 -2.15 9.86
N TYR A 228 12.84 -1.62 10.91
CA TYR A 228 12.95 -0.23 11.31
C TYR A 228 13.20 -0.07 12.80
N ASN A 229 14.00 0.94 13.16
CA ASN A 229 14.24 1.36 14.52
C ASN A 229 13.51 2.67 14.86
N LEU A 230 13.09 2.81 16.11
CA LEU A 230 12.52 4.06 16.60
C LEU A 230 13.60 5.16 16.59
N ALA A 231 13.28 6.28 15.95
CA ALA A 231 14.16 7.43 15.89
C ALA A 231 14.28 8.11 17.27
N ARG A 232 15.24 9.03 17.39
CA ARG A 232 15.55 9.72 18.66
C ARG A 232 14.39 10.55 19.21
N ASP A 233 13.45 10.95 18.35
CA ASP A 233 12.24 11.67 18.74
C ASP A 233 11.18 10.76 19.39
N GLY A 234 11.40 9.45 19.42
CA GLY A 234 10.47 8.48 19.96
C GLY A 234 9.19 8.32 19.16
N ARG A 235 9.11 8.88 17.94
CA ARG A 235 7.88 8.94 17.12
C ARG A 235 8.08 8.50 15.68
N ASN A 236 9.26 8.77 15.10
CA ASN A 236 9.57 8.41 13.73
C ASN A 236 10.26 7.05 13.64
N CYS A 237 10.21 6.44 12.46
CA CYS A 237 10.87 5.18 12.16
C CYS A 237 12.02 5.41 11.19
N LYS A 238 13.19 4.88 11.53
CA LYS A 238 14.38 4.92 10.70
C LYS A 238 14.69 3.52 10.20
N ASP A 239 14.91 3.41 8.91
CA ASP A 239 15.36 2.19 8.23
C ASP A 239 16.63 1.61 8.88
N VAL A 240 16.66 0.29 9.05
CA VAL A 240 17.85 -0.44 9.47
C VAL A 240 18.63 -0.82 8.23
N ASP A 241 19.86 -0.32 8.09
CA ASP A 241 20.71 -0.68 6.96
C ASP A 241 21.46 -1.96 7.27
N GLU A 242 20.88 -3.11 6.92
CA GLU A 242 21.48 -4.40 7.23
C GLU A 242 22.78 -4.64 6.46
N CYS A 243 22.97 -3.97 5.31
CA CYS A 243 24.19 -4.03 4.53
C CYS A 243 25.34 -3.28 5.22
N ALA A 244 25.07 -2.10 5.80
CA ALA A 244 26.05 -1.34 6.57
C ALA A 244 26.37 -1.99 7.92
N ASP A 245 25.34 -2.54 8.58
CA ASP A 245 25.48 -3.17 9.89
C ASP A 245 26.01 -4.62 9.83
N MET A 246 26.26 -5.15 8.62
CA MET A 246 26.65 -6.55 8.37
C MET A 246 25.67 -7.57 8.98
N ARG A 247 24.38 -7.25 8.98
CA ARG A 247 23.28 -8.09 9.51
C ARG A 247 22.50 -8.76 8.38
N HIS A 248 23.23 -9.34 7.41
CA HIS A 248 22.63 -9.96 6.23
C HIS A 248 23.21 -11.35 5.96
N ASP A 249 22.43 -12.19 5.29
CA ASP A 249 22.83 -13.57 4.95
C ASP A 249 23.25 -13.72 3.48
N CYS A 250 23.64 -12.62 2.81
CA CYS A 250 24.15 -12.67 1.44
C CYS A 250 25.44 -13.49 1.33
N THR A 251 25.53 -14.31 0.29
CA THR A 251 26.75 -15.05 -0.05
C THR A 251 27.86 -14.11 -0.54
N ARG A 252 29.12 -14.58 -0.53
CA ARG A 252 30.29 -13.79 -1.00
C ARG A 252 30.22 -13.38 -2.48
N GLU A 253 29.42 -14.09 -3.28
CA GLU A 253 29.24 -13.79 -4.72
C GLU A 253 28.11 -12.79 -4.97
N GLN A 254 27.26 -12.55 -3.96
CA GLN A 254 26.14 -11.62 -4.03
C GLN A 254 26.51 -10.24 -3.52
N LEU A 255 25.90 -9.22 -4.12
CA LEU A 255 25.94 -7.85 -3.64
C LEU A 255 24.76 -7.63 -2.68
N CYS A 256 25.04 -7.13 -1.48
CA CYS A 256 23.99 -6.65 -0.58
C CYS A 256 23.50 -5.28 -1.04
N VAL A 257 22.18 -5.14 -1.18
CA VAL A 257 21.51 -3.87 -1.48
C VAL A 257 20.51 -3.57 -0.38
N ASN A 258 20.71 -2.46 0.33
CA ASN A 258 19.77 -2.01 1.34
C ASN A 258 18.48 -1.50 0.67
N THR A 259 17.33 -1.87 1.20
CA THR A 259 16.00 -1.44 0.76
C THR A 259 15.18 -0.95 1.96
N PHE A 260 14.12 -0.20 1.72
CA PHE A 260 13.32 0.31 2.84
C PHE A 260 12.60 -0.84 3.54
N GLY A 261 13.04 -1.16 4.75
CA GLY A 261 12.51 -2.16 5.67
C GLY A 261 13.09 -3.56 5.50
N ALA A 262 14.10 -3.72 4.65
CA ALA A 262 14.75 -5.01 4.37
C ALA A 262 16.02 -4.83 3.53
N PHE A 263 16.74 -5.91 3.28
CA PHE A 263 17.81 -5.96 2.27
C PHE A 263 17.50 -6.94 1.14
N ARG A 264 18.23 -6.80 0.03
CA ARG A 264 18.20 -7.73 -1.11
C ARG A 264 19.61 -8.20 -1.45
N CYS A 265 19.80 -9.51 -1.54
CA CYS A 265 21.02 -10.10 -2.08
C CYS A 265 20.86 -10.27 -3.59
N VAL A 266 21.57 -9.46 -4.37
CA VAL A 266 21.47 -9.48 -5.84
C VAL A 266 22.73 -10.03 -6.45
N LEU A 267 22.56 -10.87 -7.47
CA LEU A 267 23.67 -11.40 -8.23
C LEU A 267 23.87 -10.54 -9.48
N VAL A 268 25.10 -10.05 -9.70
CA VAL A 268 25.46 -9.23 -10.85
C VAL A 268 26.34 -10.04 -11.79
N ASP A 269 25.68 -10.56 -12.83
CA ASP A 269 26.30 -11.31 -13.93
C ASP A 269 26.61 -10.42 -15.12
N CYS A 270 27.80 -10.61 -15.69
CA CYS A 270 28.13 -9.99 -16.97
C CYS A 270 27.42 -10.68 -18.14
N PRO A 271 26.97 -9.94 -19.17
CA PRO A 271 26.29 -10.52 -20.31
C PRO A 271 27.14 -11.58 -21.01
N ARG A 272 26.53 -12.73 -21.34
CA ARG A 272 27.16 -13.77 -22.15
C ARG A 272 26.75 -13.59 -23.62
N ILE A 273 27.66 -13.07 -24.44
CA ILE A 273 27.42 -12.85 -25.86
C ILE A 273 28.36 -13.75 -26.68
N ARG A 274 27.83 -14.38 -27.73
CA ARG A 274 28.68 -15.18 -28.64
C ARG A 274 29.74 -14.28 -29.27
N ASN A 275 31.01 -14.69 -29.16
CA ASN A 275 32.18 -14.00 -29.69
C ASN A 275 32.46 -12.60 -29.10
N ALA A 276 31.97 -12.31 -27.89
CA ALA A 276 32.36 -11.15 -27.10
C ALA A 276 32.44 -11.53 -25.61
N THR A 277 33.57 -11.23 -24.97
CA THR A 277 33.74 -11.47 -23.53
C THR A 277 33.56 -10.17 -22.75
N TYR A 278 33.00 -10.28 -21.56
CA TYR A 278 32.91 -9.17 -20.61
C TYR A 278 33.72 -9.51 -19.37
N ALA A 279 34.46 -8.52 -18.88
CA ALA A 279 35.14 -8.59 -17.59
C ALA A 279 34.36 -7.74 -16.58
N LYS A 280 34.25 -8.24 -15.34
CA LYS A 280 33.67 -7.49 -14.23
C LYS A 280 34.72 -6.48 -13.74
N THR A 281 34.45 -5.19 -13.93
CA THR A 281 35.36 -4.10 -13.52
C THR A 281 34.98 -3.50 -12.17
N SER A 282 33.74 -3.71 -11.73
CA SER A 282 33.28 -3.41 -10.36
C SER A 282 32.18 -4.38 -9.93
N PRO A 283 31.75 -4.37 -8.65
CA PRO A 283 30.63 -5.19 -8.19
C PRO A 283 29.35 -5.02 -9.02
N THR A 284 29.16 -3.85 -9.66
CA THR A 284 27.97 -3.48 -10.44
C THR A 284 28.25 -3.16 -11.90
N ARG A 285 29.49 -3.34 -12.39
CA ARG A 285 29.88 -2.94 -13.75
C ARG A 285 30.64 -4.04 -14.47
N CYS A 286 30.26 -4.25 -15.72
CA CYS A 286 30.91 -5.11 -16.68
C CYS A 286 31.35 -4.30 -17.88
N GLU A 287 32.60 -4.46 -18.28
CA GLU A 287 33.16 -3.86 -19.49
C GLU A 287 33.48 -4.95 -20.50
N ARG A 288 33.18 -4.65 -21.75
CA ARG A 288 33.46 -5.55 -22.86
C ARG A 288 34.95 -5.57 -23.11
N ASN A 289 35.52 -6.76 -23.26
CA ASN A 289 36.88 -6.89 -23.78
C ASN A 289 36.93 -6.51 -25.27
N PRO A 290 38.03 -5.91 -25.74
CA PRO A 290 38.18 -5.49 -27.13
C PRO A 290 37.78 -6.60 -28.12
N CYS A 291 36.92 -6.24 -29.09
CA CYS A 291 36.50 -7.15 -30.14
C CYS A 291 37.66 -7.42 -31.13
N PRO A 292 37.80 -8.64 -31.67
CA PRO A 292 38.58 -8.86 -32.88
C PRO A 292 38.07 -7.96 -34.02
N VAL A 293 38.99 -7.44 -34.84
CA VAL A 293 38.73 -6.39 -35.86
C VAL A 293 37.66 -6.80 -36.89
N ASP A 294 37.49 -8.09 -37.14
CA ASP A 294 36.59 -8.67 -38.15
C ASP A 294 35.17 -8.98 -37.64
N ASN A 295 34.92 -8.89 -36.33
CA ASN A 295 33.70 -9.41 -35.73
C ASN A 295 32.55 -8.38 -35.69
N LYS A 296 31.82 -8.27 -36.80
CA LYS A 296 30.63 -7.41 -36.95
C LYS A 296 29.53 -7.64 -35.90
N GLY A 297 29.44 -8.84 -35.32
CA GLY A 297 28.49 -9.15 -34.25
C GLY A 297 28.88 -8.52 -32.91
N CYS A 298 30.17 -8.48 -32.63
CA CYS A 298 30.73 -7.87 -31.42
C CYS A 298 30.56 -6.33 -31.43
N LEU A 299 30.74 -5.68 -32.58
CA LEU A 299 30.54 -4.23 -32.74
C LEU A 299 29.09 -3.77 -32.46
N LYS A 300 28.11 -4.67 -32.55
CA LYS A 300 26.71 -4.36 -32.24
C LYS A 300 26.38 -4.43 -30.76
N ALA A 301 27.24 -4.98 -29.92
CA ALA A 301 26.90 -5.22 -28.52
C ALA A 301 27.51 -4.11 -27.63
N PRO A 302 26.97 -3.86 -26.41
CA PRO A 302 27.35 -2.66 -25.64
C PRO A 302 28.78 -2.74 -25.10
N ASN A 303 29.49 -1.61 -25.11
CA ASN A 303 30.85 -1.45 -24.58
C ASN A 303 30.87 -1.65 -23.06
N SER A 304 29.85 -1.19 -22.35
CA SER A 304 29.70 -1.48 -20.92
C SER A 304 28.25 -1.73 -20.54
N VAL A 305 28.08 -2.55 -19.51
CA VAL A 305 26.81 -2.80 -18.85
C VAL A 305 26.98 -2.52 -17.37
N SER A 306 26.13 -1.67 -16.81
CA SER A 306 26.16 -1.34 -15.38
C SER A 306 24.79 -1.53 -14.73
N HIS A 307 24.80 -1.87 -13.45
CA HIS A 307 23.61 -2.11 -12.64
C HIS A 307 23.46 -0.99 -11.61
N ARG A 308 22.24 -0.47 -11.47
CA ARG A 308 21.89 0.57 -10.50
C ARG A 308 20.65 0.14 -9.74
N PHE A 309 20.76 0.18 -8.42
CA PHE A 309 19.69 -0.20 -7.51
C PHE A 309 19.21 1.03 -6.75
N LEU A 310 17.90 1.16 -6.58
CA LEU A 310 17.27 2.25 -5.84
C LEU A 310 16.21 1.69 -4.93
N SER A 311 16.06 2.35 -3.79
CA SER A 311 14.97 2.13 -2.87
C SER A 311 14.17 3.41 -2.73
N VAL A 312 12.84 3.30 -2.76
CA VAL A 312 11.89 4.40 -2.61
C VAL A 312 10.72 4.00 -1.70
N VAL A 313 10.06 4.99 -1.09
CA VAL A 313 8.89 4.81 -0.23
C VAL A 313 7.66 4.29 -1.00
N SER A 314 6.64 3.81 -0.31
CA SER A 314 5.50 3.11 -0.93
C SER A 314 4.65 3.92 -1.90
N LYS A 315 4.56 5.25 -1.72
CA LYS A 315 3.78 6.13 -2.60
C LYS A 315 4.69 7.07 -3.38
N VAL A 316 5.11 6.62 -4.56
CA VAL A 316 5.93 7.43 -5.45
C VAL A 316 5.03 8.23 -6.38
N SER A 317 4.89 9.52 -6.11
CA SER A 317 4.19 10.46 -7.00
C SER A 317 4.95 10.60 -8.33
N ALA A 318 4.20 10.75 -9.43
CA ALA A 318 4.78 10.98 -10.76
C ALA A 318 4.30 12.32 -11.36
N PRO A 319 5.11 13.01 -12.17
CA PRO A 319 6.41 12.59 -12.69
C PRO A 319 7.57 12.77 -11.68
N LEU A 320 8.39 11.73 -11.50
CA LEU A 320 9.58 11.79 -10.63
C LEU A 320 10.87 11.55 -11.44
N PRO A 321 11.82 12.51 -11.48
CA PRO A 321 13.15 12.27 -12.02
C PRO A 321 13.93 11.33 -11.10
N LEU A 322 14.17 10.11 -11.56
CA LEU A 322 14.93 9.10 -10.81
C LEU A 322 16.43 9.29 -10.98
N PHE A 323 16.87 9.60 -12.20
CA PHE A 323 18.28 9.81 -12.52
C PHE A 323 18.50 10.91 -13.52
N ARG A 324 19.60 11.63 -13.30
CA ARG A 324 20.26 12.44 -14.32
C ARG A 324 21.46 11.68 -14.87
N MET A 325 21.58 11.70 -16.19
CA MET A 325 22.72 11.14 -16.91
C MET A 325 23.43 12.25 -17.69
N SER A 326 24.75 12.18 -17.73
CA SER A 326 25.61 13.14 -18.42
C SER A 326 26.80 12.44 -19.07
N VAL A 327 27.34 13.02 -20.14
CA VAL A 327 28.58 12.55 -20.76
C VAL A 327 29.76 12.89 -19.86
N ALA A 328 30.72 11.96 -19.72
CA ALA A 328 31.97 12.21 -18.99
C ALA A 328 32.96 13.11 -19.77
N ARG A 329 32.86 13.18 -21.12
CA ARG A 329 33.69 14.00 -22.01
C ARG A 329 32.83 14.98 -22.82
N ARG A 330 33.30 16.23 -22.98
CA ARG A 330 32.54 17.34 -23.59
C ARG A 330 32.83 17.57 -25.09
N LEU A 331 33.42 16.61 -25.79
CA LEU A 331 33.95 16.79 -27.15
C LEU A 331 32.86 16.64 -28.23
N GLY A 332 31.93 17.59 -28.33
CA GLY A 332 31.05 17.72 -29.52
C GLY A 332 30.04 16.57 -29.78
N ASP A 333 30.00 15.56 -28.91
CA ASP A 333 29.19 14.35 -29.11
C ASP A 333 27.70 14.56 -28.85
N THR A 334 26.88 13.79 -29.56
CA THR A 334 25.42 13.75 -29.37
C THR A 334 25.05 12.42 -28.72
N LEU A 335 24.46 12.44 -27.52
CA LEU A 335 23.88 11.23 -26.95
C LEU A 335 22.48 10.96 -27.52
N ARG A 336 22.21 9.69 -27.82
CA ARG A 336 20.86 9.15 -27.97
C ARG A 336 20.53 8.27 -26.78
N PHE A 337 19.34 8.45 -26.23
CA PHE A 337 18.82 7.63 -25.16
C PHE A 337 17.66 6.80 -25.67
N GLY A 338 17.62 5.54 -25.27
CA GLY A 338 16.54 4.61 -25.62
C GLY A 338 16.23 3.67 -24.46
N LEU A 339 14.97 3.25 -24.36
CA LEU A 339 14.56 2.20 -23.43
C LEU A 339 14.55 0.87 -24.19
N LEU A 340 15.35 -0.10 -23.76
CA LEU A 340 15.51 -1.39 -24.45
C LEU A 340 14.44 -2.43 -24.07
N GLY A 341 13.77 -2.21 -22.94
CA GLY A 341 12.64 -3.02 -22.48
C GLY A 341 12.94 -3.93 -21.29
N ALA A 342 12.00 -3.94 -20.35
CA ALA A 342 12.02 -4.71 -19.11
C ALA A 342 10.63 -4.67 -18.42
N ARG A 343 10.50 -5.35 -17.26
CA ARG A 343 9.27 -5.37 -16.45
C ARG A 343 8.94 -3.96 -15.93
N GLY A 344 7.82 -3.40 -16.40
CA GLY A 344 7.37 -2.07 -16.00
C GLY A 344 7.88 -0.93 -16.88
N GLN A 345 8.48 -1.22 -18.04
CA GLN A 345 8.98 -0.19 -18.98
C GLN A 345 7.96 0.91 -19.30
N HIS A 346 6.66 0.58 -19.39
CA HIS A 346 5.58 1.54 -19.66
C HIS A 346 5.39 2.60 -18.58
N LEU A 347 6.02 2.43 -17.41
CA LEU A 347 6.04 3.39 -16.31
C LEU A 347 7.18 4.39 -16.45
N PHE A 348 8.16 4.14 -17.32
CA PHE A 348 9.34 4.96 -17.47
C PHE A 348 9.32 5.74 -18.79
N ALA A 349 9.88 6.94 -18.76
CA ALA A 349 10.22 7.70 -19.95
C ALA A 349 11.61 8.28 -19.82
N VAL A 350 12.26 8.51 -20.97
CA VAL A 350 13.49 9.26 -21.01
C VAL A 350 13.19 10.65 -21.56
N ARG A 351 13.53 11.66 -20.77
CA ARG A 351 13.48 13.06 -21.20
C ARG A 351 14.88 13.54 -21.48
N ARG A 352 15.09 14.09 -22.67
CA ARG A 352 16.36 14.73 -23.02
C ARG A 352 16.35 16.17 -22.49
N SER A 353 17.37 16.53 -21.72
CA SER A 353 17.51 17.90 -21.17
C SER A 353 18.35 18.77 -22.11
N ASP A 354 19.45 18.25 -22.65
CA ASP A 354 20.25 18.91 -23.70
C ASP A 354 20.97 17.87 -24.60
N ARG A 355 21.99 18.27 -25.38
CA ARG A 355 22.71 17.34 -26.26
C ARG A 355 23.51 16.26 -25.52
N GLN A 356 23.87 16.52 -24.27
CA GLN A 356 24.78 15.76 -23.42
C GLN A 356 24.11 15.24 -22.14
N THR A 357 22.90 15.69 -21.81
CA THR A 357 22.19 15.32 -20.59
C THR A 357 20.80 14.75 -20.86
N GLY A 358 20.41 13.79 -20.03
CA GLY A 358 19.10 13.16 -20.05
C GLY A 358 18.61 12.82 -18.65
N GLU A 359 17.33 12.51 -18.56
CA GLU A 359 16.67 12.13 -17.32
C GLU A 359 15.83 10.89 -17.52
N LEU A 360 15.97 9.93 -16.60
CA LEU A 360 15.07 8.80 -16.49
C LEU A 360 13.95 9.20 -15.52
N LEU A 361 12.72 9.19 -16.02
CA LEU A 361 11.53 9.63 -15.29
C LEU A 361 10.63 8.44 -15.02
N LEU A 362 10.09 8.38 -13.81
CA LEU A 362 8.88 7.64 -13.54
C LEU A 362 7.69 8.51 -13.95
N THR A 363 6.87 8.03 -14.89
CA THR A 363 5.77 8.77 -15.51
C THR A 363 4.40 8.45 -14.93
N ARG A 364 4.29 7.35 -14.18
CA ARG A 364 3.05 6.92 -13.53
C ARG A 364 3.33 6.61 -12.06
N PRO A 365 2.38 6.90 -11.16
CA PRO A 365 2.55 6.57 -9.76
C PRO A 365 2.67 5.07 -9.58
N VAL A 366 3.44 4.68 -8.58
CA VAL A 366 3.65 3.27 -8.21
C VAL A 366 3.35 3.13 -6.74
N GLU A 367 2.50 2.16 -6.43
CA GLU A 367 2.23 1.72 -5.06
C GLU A 367 3.06 0.47 -4.78
N GLY A 368 3.75 0.45 -3.65
CA GLY A 368 4.49 -0.72 -3.20
C GLY A 368 3.62 -1.74 -2.45
N PRO A 369 4.16 -2.93 -2.14
CA PRO A 369 5.50 -3.39 -2.48
C PRO A 369 5.64 -3.76 -3.96
N ALA A 370 6.66 -3.23 -4.62
CA ALA A 370 6.91 -3.50 -6.04
C ALA A 370 8.40 -3.53 -6.35
N THR A 371 8.79 -4.29 -7.38
CA THR A 371 10.14 -4.23 -7.96
C THR A 371 10.00 -3.97 -9.45
N LEU A 372 10.56 -2.84 -9.90
CA LEU A 372 10.51 -2.39 -11.29
C LEU A 372 11.90 -2.46 -11.90
N GLU A 373 11.97 -2.85 -13.16
CA GLU A 373 13.23 -2.97 -13.89
C GLU A 373 13.15 -2.18 -15.19
N VAL A 374 14.22 -1.45 -15.53
CA VAL A 374 14.31 -0.75 -16.80
C VAL A 374 15.73 -0.70 -17.33
N ASP A 375 15.89 -1.11 -18.58
CA ASP A 375 17.17 -1.06 -19.28
C ASP A 375 17.24 0.23 -20.11
N LEU A 376 18.18 1.09 -19.75
CA LEU A 376 18.49 2.32 -20.45
C LEU A 376 19.71 2.12 -21.35
N GLU A 377 19.56 2.44 -22.62
CA GLU A 377 20.66 2.53 -23.57
C GLU A 377 21.08 3.97 -23.80
N MET A 378 22.39 4.19 -23.77
CA MET A 378 23.07 5.42 -24.14
C MET A 378 23.96 5.13 -25.34
N THR A 379 23.71 5.80 -26.45
CA THR A 379 24.53 5.69 -27.67
C THR A 379 25.30 6.98 -27.89
N GLU A 380 26.62 6.86 -28.00
CA GLU A 380 27.55 7.95 -28.28
C GLU A 380 27.75 8.06 -29.80
N LEU A 381 27.60 9.28 -30.33
CA LEU A 381 27.64 9.56 -31.76
C LEU A 381 28.62 10.70 -32.07
N GLU A 382 29.49 10.48 -33.05
CA GLU A 382 30.35 11.49 -33.66
C GLU A 382 29.98 11.63 -35.15
N ARG A 383 29.60 12.82 -35.60
CA ARG A 383 29.18 13.08 -37.01
C ARG A 383 28.16 12.07 -37.58
N GLY A 384 27.33 11.47 -36.72
CA GLY A 384 26.30 10.50 -37.09
C GLY A 384 26.74 9.02 -37.07
N THR A 385 28.03 8.73 -36.86
CA THR A 385 28.53 7.36 -36.65
C THR A 385 28.49 7.00 -35.17
N THR A 386 28.15 5.75 -34.86
CA THR A 386 28.13 5.25 -33.47
C THR A 386 29.53 4.91 -33.02
N LEU A 387 30.01 5.59 -31.98
CA LEU A 387 31.31 5.32 -31.36
C LEU A 387 31.22 4.25 -30.27
N GLY A 388 30.13 4.25 -29.53
CA GLY A 388 29.96 3.36 -28.40
C GLY A 388 28.51 3.27 -27.94
N ARG A 389 28.20 2.14 -27.28
CA ARG A 389 26.88 1.86 -26.74
C ARG A 389 27.01 1.40 -25.29
N TYR A 390 26.27 2.02 -24.40
CA TYR A 390 26.38 1.78 -22.96
C TYR A 390 25.00 1.46 -22.43
N VAL A 391 24.87 0.36 -21.67
CA VAL A 391 23.59 -0.06 -21.11
C VAL A 391 23.63 0.05 -19.60
N THR A 392 22.61 0.67 -19.02
CA THR A 392 22.42 0.73 -17.57
C THR A 392 21.11 0.06 -17.22
N LYS A 393 21.19 -0.99 -16.40
CA LYS A 393 20.06 -1.73 -15.85
C LYS A 393 19.68 -1.09 -14.52
N PHE A 394 18.49 -0.49 -14.47
CA PHE A 394 17.94 0.08 -13.24
C PHE A 394 16.97 -0.91 -12.60
N THR A 395 17.13 -1.14 -11.31
CA THR A 395 16.21 -1.90 -10.48
C THR A 395 15.73 -0.99 -9.36
N LEU A 396 14.42 -0.73 -9.31
CA LEU A 396 13.76 0.11 -8.33
C LEU A 396 12.95 -0.78 -7.38
N PHE A 397 13.29 -0.73 -6.10
CA PHE A 397 12.56 -1.37 -5.01
C PHE A 397 11.63 -0.34 -4.37
N VAL A 398 10.33 -0.63 -4.37
CA VAL A 398 9.30 0.22 -3.77
C VAL A 398 8.87 -0.44 -2.47
N SER A 399 9.01 0.27 -1.35
CA SER A 399 8.66 -0.22 -0.01
C SER A 399 7.17 -0.52 0.13
N GLN A 400 6.80 -1.39 1.06
CA GLN A 400 5.41 -1.60 1.46
C GLN A 400 4.86 -0.49 2.37
N TYR A 401 5.73 0.30 3.02
CA TYR A 401 5.33 1.32 3.98
C TYR A 401 5.54 2.74 3.44
N GLU A 402 4.65 3.64 3.86
CA GLU A 402 4.71 5.08 3.59
C GLU A 402 5.43 5.76 4.75
N PHE A 403 6.51 6.50 4.48
CA PHE A 403 7.30 7.23 5.46
C PHE A 403 7.27 8.71 5.20
#